data_AF-R4XEX2-F1
#
_entry.id   AF-R4XEX2-F1
#
_cell.length_a   1.000
_cell.length_b   1.000
_cell.length_c   1.000
_cell.angle_alpha   90.00
_cell.angle_beta   90.00
_cell.angle_gamma   90.00
#
_symmetry.space_group_name_H-M   'P 1'
#
loop_
_entity.id
_entity.type
_entity.pdbx_description
1 polymer ?
#
loop_
_entity_poly.entity_id
_entity_poly.type
_entity_poly.pdbx_seq_one_letter_code
_entity_poly.pdbx_strand_id
1 'polypeptide(L)'
;MAPKKNAGSKDDAKLKVANSVNVRHIMCEKQSKALQAIEKLRAGEKFNVVASELSEDKAKAGGSLGWQTRQQMIGPFAEVAFQLQPSTTDKPVYNDPPLKTKFGMSLTHVADSVLILKGYHVHAHSCYLSLADSIDHNGGRKKDLT
;
A
#
# COMPACT_ATOMS: atom_id res chain seq x y z
N MET A 1 -45.88 13.26 16.23
CA MET A 1 -44.42 13.16 16.03
C MET A 1 -44.15 12.02 15.03
N ALA A 2 -44.17 12.29 13.74
CA ALA A 2 -43.93 11.29 12.70
C ALA A 2 -42.46 11.35 12.25
N PRO A 3 -41.74 10.22 12.12
CA PRO A 3 -40.35 10.24 11.68
C PRO A 3 -40.28 10.58 10.18
N LYS A 4 -39.59 11.67 9.85
CA LYS A 4 -39.28 12.06 8.49
C LYS A 4 -38.37 11.00 7.85
N LYS A 5 -38.90 10.30 6.84
CA LYS A 5 -38.11 9.53 5.88
C LYS A 5 -37.22 10.52 5.12
N ASN A 6 -35.90 10.46 5.35
CA ASN A 6 -34.95 11.18 4.51
C ASN A 6 -34.92 10.51 3.15
N ALA A 7 -35.30 11.30 2.15
CA ALA A 7 -35.33 10.96 0.75
C ALA A 7 -33.93 10.57 0.28
N GLY A 8 -33.81 9.35 -0.25
CA GLY A 8 -32.66 8.94 -1.06
C GLY A 8 -32.65 9.77 -2.34
N SER A 9 -31.61 10.57 -2.52
CA SER A 9 -31.34 11.30 -3.74
C SER A 9 -31.06 10.33 -4.89
N LYS A 10 -31.82 10.54 -5.96
CA LYS A 10 -31.74 9.89 -7.27
C LYS A 10 -30.47 10.30 -8.03
N ASP A 11 -29.88 9.29 -8.67
CA ASP A 11 -29.33 9.32 -10.03
C ASP A 11 -28.21 10.32 -10.38
N ASP A 12 -26.99 9.94 -10.01
CA ASP A 12 -25.81 10.09 -10.86
C ASP A 12 -25.13 8.71 -10.94
N ALA A 13 -25.54 7.91 -11.91
CA ALA A 13 -24.86 6.66 -12.29
C ALA A 13 -23.52 6.96 -12.98
N LYS A 14 -22.66 7.76 -12.33
CA LYS A 14 -21.24 7.77 -12.63
C LYS A 14 -20.70 6.47 -12.06
N LEU A 15 -20.28 5.56 -12.93
CA LEU A 15 -19.55 4.34 -12.55
C LEU A 15 -18.44 4.75 -11.58
N LYS A 16 -18.69 4.61 -10.27
CA LYS A 16 -17.67 4.85 -9.25
C LYS A 16 -16.72 3.68 -9.35
N VAL A 17 -15.70 3.88 -10.19
CA VAL A 17 -14.51 3.06 -10.22
C VAL A 17 -13.94 3.09 -8.80
N ALA A 18 -14.08 1.98 -8.09
CA ALA A 18 -13.55 1.85 -6.74
C ALA A 18 -12.24 1.09 -6.84
N ASN A 19 -11.12 1.80 -6.73
CA ASN A 19 -9.83 1.14 -6.64
C ASN A 19 -9.71 0.51 -5.25
N SER A 20 -9.45 -0.79 -5.21
CA SER A 20 -9.10 -1.50 -4.00
C SER A 20 -7.64 -1.93 -4.09
N VAL A 21 -6.91 -1.79 -2.99
CA VAL A 21 -5.50 -2.14 -2.89
C VAL A 21 -5.32 -3.14 -1.77
N ASN A 22 -4.55 -4.19 -2.01
CA ASN A 22 -4.12 -5.11 -0.98
C ASN A 22 -2.89 -4.54 -0.31
N VAL A 23 -3.07 -4.00 0.89
CA VAL A 23 -2.02 -3.26 1.60
C VAL A 23 -1.51 -4.07 2.77
N ARG A 24 -0.20 -3.97 2.98
CA ARG A 24 0.49 -4.40 4.19
C ARG A 24 1.13 -3.19 4.83
N HIS A 25 1.16 -3.16 6.15
CA HIS A 25 1.86 -2.12 6.87
C HIS A 25 2.68 -2.65 8.04
N ILE A 26 3.65 -1.84 8.47
CA ILE A 26 4.39 -2.01 9.70
C ILE A 26 4.10 -0.77 10.51
N MET A 27 3.37 -0.92 11.60
CA MET A 27 3.06 0.17 12.51
C MET A 27 3.98 0.05 13.73
N CYS A 28 4.70 1.12 14.04
CA CYS A 28 5.52 1.21 15.24
C CYS A 28 5.20 2.51 15.97
N GLU A 29 4.94 2.44 17.28
CA GLU A 29 4.78 3.63 18.12
C GLU A 29 6.10 4.39 18.24
N LYS A 30 7.22 3.65 18.27
CA LYS A 30 8.58 4.20 18.41
C LYS A 30 9.25 4.39 17.07
N GLN A 31 9.80 5.58 16.84
CA GLN A 31 10.60 5.88 15.64
C GLN A 31 11.82 4.93 15.51
N SER A 32 12.45 4.55 16.62
CA SER A 32 13.59 3.63 16.60
C SER A 32 13.24 2.27 15.99
N LYS A 33 12.06 1.70 16.28
CA LYS A 33 11.60 0.44 15.67
C LYS A 33 11.31 0.60 14.17
N ALA A 34 10.72 1.73 13.78
CA ALA A 34 10.45 2.01 12.37
C ALA A 34 11.74 2.13 11.55
N LEU A 35 12.79 2.73 12.12
CA LEU A 35 14.11 2.80 11.47
C LEU A 35 14.76 1.42 11.35
N GLN A 36 14.70 0.59 12.40
CA GLN A 36 15.17 -0.79 12.36
C GLN A 36 14.43 -1.62 11.30
N ALA A 37 13.12 -1.40 11.14
CA ALA A 37 12.34 -2.05 10.09
C ALA A 37 12.85 -1.66 8.70
N ILE A 38 13.14 -0.37 8.46
CA ILE A 38 13.72 0.07 7.19
C ILE A 38 15.08 -0.57 6.96
N GLU A 39 15.95 -0.65 7.98
CA GLU A 39 17.27 -1.27 7.82
C GLU A 39 17.17 -2.74 7.42
N LYS A 40 16.26 -3.50 8.05
CA LYS A 40 15.99 -4.90 7.67
C LYS A 40 15.43 -5.03 6.25
N LEU A 41 14.49 -4.16 5.89
CA LEU A 41 13.93 -4.14 4.52
C LEU A 41 15.01 -3.79 3.49
N ARG A 42 15.92 -2.86 3.79
CA ARG A 42 17.09 -2.53 2.94
C ARG A 42 18.10 -3.67 2.86
N ALA A 43 18.23 -4.47 3.91
CA ALA A 43 19.02 -5.71 3.89
C ALA A 43 18.40 -6.82 3.03
N GLY A 44 17.18 -6.62 2.51
CA GLY A 44 16.46 -7.59 1.69
C GLY A 44 15.63 -8.60 2.51
N GLU A 45 15.36 -8.32 3.79
CA GLU A 45 14.40 -9.13 4.55
C GLU A 45 12.98 -8.94 3.99
N LYS A 46 12.21 -10.03 3.99
CA LYS A 46 10.84 -10.03 3.48
C LYS A 46 9.93 -9.20 4.38
N PHE A 47 9.03 -8.41 3.77
CA PHE A 47 8.16 -7.50 4.52
C PHE A 47 7.29 -8.20 5.58
N ASN A 48 6.83 -9.41 5.28
CA ASN A 48 6.03 -10.20 6.21
C ASN A 48 6.80 -10.60 7.49
N VAL A 49 8.10 -10.89 7.37
CA VAL A 49 8.96 -11.26 8.51
C VAL A 49 9.20 -10.03 9.38
N VAL A 50 9.67 -8.94 8.76
CA VAL A 50 9.91 -7.66 9.45
C VAL A 50 8.64 -7.16 10.15
N ALA A 51 7.49 -7.27 9.49
CA ALA A 51 6.20 -6.90 10.07
C ALA A 51 5.80 -7.79 11.24
N SER A 52 6.09 -9.09 11.18
CA SER A 52 5.77 -10.00 12.29
C SER A 52 6.63 -9.74 13.53
N GLU A 53 7.86 -9.25 13.34
CA GLU A 53 8.80 -8.97 14.43
C GLU A 53 8.64 -7.57 15.02
N LEU A 54 8.46 -6.55 14.17
CA LEU A 54 8.55 -5.14 14.57
C LEU A 54 7.22 -4.40 14.57
N SER A 55 6.21 -4.87 13.82
CA SER A 55 4.91 -4.22 13.79
C SER A 55 4.16 -4.45 15.09
N GLU A 56 3.50 -3.41 15.59
CA GLU A 56 2.60 -3.45 16.74
C GLU A 56 1.14 -3.64 16.28
N ASP A 57 0.87 -3.45 14.98
CA ASP A 57 -0.41 -3.78 14.35
C ASP A 57 -0.31 -4.93 13.36
N LYS A 58 -1.29 -5.85 13.38
CA LYS A 58 -1.39 -7.03 12.51
C LYS A 58 -0.10 -7.85 12.38
N ALA A 59 0.76 -7.84 13.40
CA ALA A 59 2.04 -8.57 13.42
C ALA A 59 1.86 -10.06 13.10
N LYS A 60 0.87 -10.70 13.73
CA LYS A 60 0.54 -12.12 13.49
C LYS A 60 0.17 -12.45 12.04
N ALA A 61 -0.30 -11.45 11.28
CA ALA A 61 -0.65 -11.59 9.86
C ALA A 61 0.46 -11.04 8.93
N GLY A 62 1.66 -10.80 9.46
CA GLY A 62 2.76 -10.17 8.72
C GLY A 62 2.38 -8.79 8.19
N GLY A 63 1.65 -8.00 9.00
CA GLY A 63 1.25 -6.64 8.66
C GLY A 63 0.13 -6.53 7.62
N SER A 64 -0.49 -7.64 7.23
CA SER A 64 -1.50 -7.66 6.18
C SER A 64 -2.82 -7.04 6.64
N LEU A 65 -3.23 -5.95 6.00
CA LEU A 65 -4.56 -5.33 6.17
C LEU A 65 -5.59 -5.90 5.19
N GLY A 66 -5.13 -6.58 4.15
CA GLY A 66 -5.97 -7.13 3.08
C GLY A 66 -6.43 -6.05 2.11
N TRP A 67 -7.52 -6.34 1.40
CA TRP A 67 -8.12 -5.43 0.42
C TRP A 67 -8.78 -4.24 1.11
N GLN A 68 -8.23 -3.06 0.88
CA GLN A 68 -8.70 -1.79 1.39
C GLN A 68 -9.12 -0.88 0.25
N THR A 69 -10.14 -0.06 0.48
CA THR A 69 -10.54 1.03 -0.43
C THR A 69 -10.07 2.37 0.11
N ARG A 70 -9.99 3.40 -0.75
CA ARG A 70 -9.53 4.74 -0.33
C ARG A 70 -10.32 5.31 0.84
N GLN A 71 -11.61 5.00 0.94
CA GLN A 71 -12.46 5.48 2.03
C GLN A 71 -12.26 4.75 3.37
N GLN A 72 -11.67 3.55 3.37
CA GLN A 72 -11.44 2.76 4.59
C GLN A 72 -10.09 3.10 5.24
N MET A 73 -9.20 3.76 4.51
CA MET A 73 -7.87 4.15 4.98
C MET A 73 -7.86 5.60 5.50
N ILE A 74 -6.93 5.89 6.39
CA ILE A 74 -6.67 7.25 6.86
C ILE A 74 -6.11 8.06 5.68
N GLY A 75 -6.61 9.28 5.45
CA GLY A 75 -6.29 10.11 4.26
C GLY A 75 -4.81 10.07 3.80
N PRO A 76 -3.83 10.43 4.63
CA PRO A 76 -2.41 10.36 4.29
C PRO A 76 -1.91 8.94 3.97
N PHE A 77 -2.41 7.91 4.67
CA PHE A 77 -2.05 6.52 4.40
C PHE A 77 -2.62 6.05 3.06
N ALA A 78 -3.86 6.45 2.75
CA ALA A 78 -4.48 6.17 1.48
C ALA A 78 -3.70 6.82 0.32
N GLU A 79 -3.29 8.07 0.47
CA GLU A 79 -2.55 8.77 -0.57
C GLU A 79 -1.22 8.09 -0.90
N VAL A 80 -0.46 7.70 0.12
CA VAL A 80 0.78 6.93 -0.04
C VAL A 80 0.50 5.56 -0.65
N ALA A 81 -0.47 4.80 -0.13
CA ALA A 81 -0.79 3.46 -0.64
C ALA A 81 -1.20 3.51 -2.13
N PHE A 82 -1.97 4.50 -2.56
CA PHE A 82 -2.36 4.63 -3.97
C PHE A 82 -1.28 5.22 -4.88
N GLN A 83 -0.29 5.92 -4.32
CA GLN A 83 0.88 6.39 -5.07
C GLN A 83 1.94 5.31 -5.24
N LEU A 84 2.05 4.37 -4.30
CA LEU A 84 2.98 3.26 -4.37
C LEU A 84 2.53 2.25 -5.42
N GLN A 85 3.51 1.74 -6.17
CA GLN A 85 3.27 0.68 -7.14
C GLN A 85 3.13 -0.66 -6.41
N PRO A 86 2.14 -1.50 -6.79
CA PRO A 86 2.03 -2.85 -6.25
C PRO A 86 3.30 -3.66 -6.55
N SER A 87 3.78 -4.40 -5.55
CA SER A 87 5.04 -5.15 -5.61
C SER A 87 4.96 -6.42 -4.78
N THR A 88 5.97 -7.29 -4.90
CA THR A 88 6.01 -8.56 -4.17
C THR A 88 6.64 -8.41 -2.79
N THR A 89 6.39 -9.38 -1.89
CA THR A 89 6.93 -9.36 -0.53
C THR A 89 8.45 -9.57 -0.47
N ASP A 90 9.05 -10.16 -1.51
CA ASP A 90 10.49 -10.36 -1.63
C ASP A 90 11.23 -9.08 -2.07
N LYS A 91 10.59 -8.24 -2.90
CA LYS A 91 11.09 -6.92 -3.30
C LYS A 91 10.02 -5.87 -3.02
N PRO A 92 9.73 -5.59 -1.73
CA PRO A 92 8.63 -4.72 -1.38
C PRO A 92 8.99 -3.27 -1.74
N VAL A 93 8.12 -2.62 -2.51
CA VAL A 93 8.10 -1.16 -2.64
C VAL A 93 7.31 -0.62 -1.46
N TYR A 94 7.95 0.23 -0.67
CA TYR A 94 7.38 0.86 0.52
C TYR A 94 7.71 2.35 0.57
N ASN A 95 7.02 3.10 1.43
CA ASN A 95 7.32 4.51 1.62
C ASN A 95 8.56 4.73 2.49
N ASP A 96 9.50 5.53 2.01
CA ASP A 96 10.65 6.04 2.73
C ASP A 96 10.69 7.56 2.52
N PRO A 97 10.50 8.39 3.57
CA PRO A 97 10.49 8.07 5.00
C PRO A 97 9.18 7.43 5.53
N PRO A 98 9.17 6.84 6.75
CA PRO A 98 7.96 6.31 7.36
C PRO A 98 6.90 7.40 7.56
N LEU A 99 5.63 7.02 7.38
CA LEU A 99 4.51 7.94 7.47
C LEU A 99 4.18 8.19 8.94
N LYS A 100 4.17 9.46 9.34
CA LYS A 100 3.72 9.84 10.68
C LYS A 100 2.20 9.91 10.74
N THR A 101 1.60 9.05 11.54
CA THR A 101 0.16 9.01 11.80
C THR A 101 -0.12 9.32 13.28
N LYS A 102 -1.39 9.42 13.65
CA LYS A 102 -1.80 9.62 15.06
C LYS A 102 -1.36 8.47 15.98
N PHE A 103 -1.08 7.30 15.42
CA PHE A 103 -0.70 6.10 16.17
C PHE A 103 0.82 5.92 16.25
N GLY A 104 1.61 6.68 15.49
CA GLY A 104 3.06 6.52 15.43
C GLY A 104 3.59 6.57 14.00
N MET A 105 4.66 5.83 13.74
CA MET A 105 5.30 5.73 12.43
C MET A 105 4.81 4.47 11.72
N SER A 106 4.30 4.61 10.50
CA SER A 106 3.85 3.48 9.69
C SER A 106 4.61 3.38 8.36
N LEU A 107 5.08 2.18 8.04
CA LEU A 107 5.58 1.83 6.70
C LEU A 107 4.48 1.09 5.96
N THR A 108 4.24 1.46 4.72
CA THR A 108 3.15 0.98 3.87
C THR A 108 3.76 0.31 2.66
N HIS A 109 3.28 -0.88 2.35
CA HIS A 109 3.64 -1.63 1.16
C HIS A 109 2.35 -2.13 0.50
N VAL A 110 2.26 -1.98 -0.81
CA VAL A 110 1.12 -2.48 -1.59
C VAL A 110 1.53 -3.78 -2.28
N ALA A 111 0.83 -4.85 -1.94
CA ALA A 111 1.05 -6.16 -2.53
C ALA A 111 0.34 -6.30 -3.89
N ASP A 112 -0.88 -5.76 -3.99
CA ASP A 112 -1.69 -5.84 -5.21
C ASP A 112 -2.67 -4.67 -5.30
N SER A 113 -3.18 -4.38 -6.50
CA SER A 113 -4.25 -3.42 -6.74
C SER A 113 -5.28 -3.98 -7.73
N VAL A 114 -6.54 -3.74 -7.47
CA VAL A 114 -7.68 -4.19 -8.27
C VAL A 114 -8.58 -3.01 -8.55
N LEU A 115 -9.05 -2.92 -9.79
CA LEU A 115 -10.11 -2.00 -10.16
C LEU A 115 -11.44 -2.70 -9.98
N ILE A 116 -12.25 -2.25 -9.02
CA ILE A 116 -13.61 -2.75 -8.85
C ILE A 116 -14.51 -1.84 -9.69
N LEU A 117 -14.88 -2.33 -10.87
CA LEU A 117 -16.02 -1.83 -11.61
C LEU A 117 -17.25 -2.55 -11.06
N LYS A 118 -18.33 -1.83 -10.74
CA LYS A 118 -19.57 -2.45 -10.22
C LYS A 118 -20.03 -3.56 -11.19
N GLY A 119 -19.83 -4.82 -10.81
CA GLY A 119 -20.16 -6.01 -11.61
C GLY A 119 -18.97 -6.84 -12.11
N TYR A 120 -17.72 -6.36 -12.02
CA TYR A 120 -16.52 -7.09 -12.48
C TYR A 120 -15.30 -6.85 -11.57
N HIS A 121 -14.68 -7.93 -11.09
CA HIS A 121 -13.38 -7.89 -10.42
C HIS A 121 -12.26 -7.97 -11.46
N VAL A 122 -11.53 -6.88 -11.67
CA VAL A 122 -10.42 -6.84 -12.63
C VAL A 122 -9.10 -6.77 -11.86
N HIS A 123 -8.36 -7.87 -11.78
CA HIS A 123 -7.04 -7.93 -11.17
C HIS A 123 -6.02 -7.17 -12.04
N ALA A 124 -5.49 -6.06 -11.53
CA ALA A 124 -4.59 -5.20 -12.31
C ALA A 124 -3.17 -5.79 -12.45
N HIS A 125 -2.85 -6.85 -11.72
CA HIS A 125 -1.55 -7.54 -11.82
C HIS A 125 -1.25 -8.03 -13.25
N SER A 126 -2.27 -8.21 -14.11
CA SER A 126 -2.08 -8.55 -15.52
C SER A 126 -1.56 -7.39 -16.40
N CYS A 127 -1.50 -6.15 -15.90
CA CYS A 127 -1.09 -4.99 -16.71
C CYS A 127 0.35 -4.55 -16.44
N TYR A 128 0.93 -4.90 -15.29
CA TYR A 128 2.24 -4.39 -14.88
C TYR A 128 3.42 -5.08 -15.58
N LEU A 129 3.25 -6.35 -15.97
CA LEU A 129 4.27 -7.10 -16.72
C LEU A 129 4.58 -6.48 -18.10
N SER A 130 3.66 -5.70 -18.69
CA SER A 130 3.91 -5.06 -19.99
C SER A 130 4.74 -3.77 -19.90
N LEU A 131 4.82 -3.12 -18.74
CA LEU A 131 5.51 -1.82 -18.62
C LEU A 131 6.93 -1.94 -18.05
N ALA A 132 7.19 -2.96 -17.21
CA ALA A 132 8.50 -3.16 -16.58
C ALA A 132 9.58 -3.59 -17.59
N ASP A 133 9.21 -4.26 -18.69
CA ASP A 133 10.16 -4.67 -19.73
C ASP A 133 10.68 -3.50 -20.61
N SER A 134 10.12 -2.29 -20.49
CA SER A 134 10.56 -1.12 -21.27
C SER A 134 11.54 -0.19 -20.54
N ILE A 135 11.84 -0.43 -19.25
CA ILE A 135 12.72 0.46 -18.47
C ILE A 135 14.16 -0.08 -18.35
N ASP A 136 14.42 -1.34 -18.71
CA ASP A 136 15.76 -1.96 -18.56
C ASP A 136 16.63 -1.93 -19.84
N HIS A 137 16.59 -0.84 -20.61
CA HIS A 137 17.53 -0.68 -21.74
C HIS A 137 18.28 0.66 -21.82
N ASN A 138 18.30 1.48 -20.76
CA ASN A 138 19.20 2.63 -20.74
C ASN A 138 19.57 3.07 -19.32
N GLY A 139 20.63 2.50 -18.78
CA GLY A 139 21.15 2.93 -17.47
C GLY A 139 22.49 2.36 -17.06
N GLY A 140 23.22 1.67 -17.96
CA GLY A 140 24.62 1.35 -17.73
C GLY A 140 25.48 2.59 -17.93
N ARG A 141 25.98 3.18 -16.83
CA ARG A 141 27.40 3.60 -16.74
C ARG A 141 27.78 4.01 -15.32
N LYS A 142 28.51 3.10 -14.66
CA LYS A 142 29.58 3.41 -13.71
C LYS A 142 30.46 4.54 -14.23
N LYS A 143 30.82 5.47 -13.33
CA LYS A 143 32.14 6.13 -13.22
C LYS A 143 32.29 6.47 -11.73
N ASP A 144 32.79 5.55 -10.90
CA ASP A 144 34.21 5.41 -10.55
C ASP A 144 35.00 6.74 -10.50
N LEU A 145 35.39 7.07 -9.26
CA LEU A 145 36.56 7.83 -8.80
C LEU A 145 37.58 8.23 -9.88
N THR A 146 37.97 9.50 -9.95
CA THR A 146 39.26 10.06 -9.46
C THR A 146 39.20 11.58 -9.57
#